data_AF-A0A351HVA0-F1
#
_entry.id   AF-A0A351HVA0-F1
#
_cell.length_a   1.000
_cell.length_b   1.000
_cell.length_c   1.000
_cell.angle_alpha   90.00
_cell.angle_beta   90.00
_cell.angle_gamma   90.00
#
_symmetry.space_group_name_H-M   'P 1'
#
loop_
_entity.id
_entity.type
_entity.pdbx_description
1 polymer ?
#
loop_
_entity_poly.entity_id
_entity_poly.type
_entity_poly.pdbx_seq_one_letter_code
_entity_poly.pdbx_strand_id
1 'polypeptide(L)' 'MRMSKTRIEDLKKEIEAHNRAYYLDDAPLISDYDYDQLIKELIDLET' A
#
# COMPACT_ATOMS: atom_id res chain seq x y z
N MET A 1 17.36 6.66 -14.11
CA MET A 1 16.12 7.36 -13.71
C MET A 1 15.78 6.92 -12.30
N ARG A 2 15.95 7.78 -11.28
CA ARG A 2 15.71 7.45 -9.85
C ARG A 2 14.20 7.45 -9.54
N MET A 3 13.41 6.67 -10.27
CA MET A 3 11.94 6.64 -10.13
C MET A 3 11.42 5.64 -9.09
N SER A 4 12.27 4.79 -8.53
CA SER A 4 11.84 3.75 -7.58
C SER A 4 11.53 4.28 -6.17
N LYS A 5 12.30 5.25 -5.67
CA LYS A 5 12.07 5.77 -4.30
C LYS A 5 10.70 6.41 -4.13
N THR A 6 10.23 7.15 -5.13
CA THR A 6 8.94 7.84 -5.07
C THR A 6 7.78 6.85 -5.02
N ARG A 7 7.79 5.81 -5.86
CA ARG A 7 6.70 4.82 -5.85
C ARG A 7 6.65 4.00 -4.56
N ILE A 8 7.80 3.62 -4.00
CA ILE A 8 7.88 2.93 -2.71
C ILE A 8 7.29 3.79 -1.59
N GLU A 9 7.62 5.08 -1.56
CA GLU A 9 7.07 6.01 -0.56
C GLU A 9 5.56 6.22 -0.73
N ASP A 10 5.08 6.30 -1.97
CA ASP A 10 3.65 6.45 -2.26
C ASP A 10 2.87 5.20 -1.86
N LEU A 11 3.37 4.00 -2.21
CA LEU A 11 2.77 2.72 -1.80
C LEU A 11 2.71 2.59 -0.28
N LYS A 12 3.76 2.98 0.43
CA LYS A 12 3.77 2.94 1.90
C LYS A 12 2.68 3.83 2.51
N LYS A 13 2.49 5.04 1.98
CA LYS A 13 1.42 5.96 2.44
C LYS A 13 0.04 5.41 2.12
N GLU A 14 -0.14 4.83 0.93
CA GLU A 14 -1.40 4.23 0.50
C GLU A 14 -1.78 3.04 1.40
N ILE A 15 -0.84 2.12 1.64
CA ILE A 15 -1.01 0.98 2.54
C ILE A 15 -1.30 1.44 3.97
N GLU A 16 -0.63 2.47 4.48
CA GLU A 16 -0.89 3.03 5.82
C GLU A 16 -2.31 3.60 5.93
N ALA A 17 -2.78 4.33 4.91
CA ALA A 17 -4.14 4.86 4.88
C ALA A 17 -5.19 3.74 4.89
N HIS A 18 -4.97 2.66 4.12
CA HIS A 18 -5.84 1.49 4.12
C HIS A 18 -5.82 0.75 5.45
N ASN A 19 -4.66 0.58 6.07
CA ASN A 19 -4.54 -0.02 7.40
C ASN A 19 -5.28 0.81 8.46
N ARG A 20 -5.14 2.14 8.43
CA ARG A 20 -5.87 3.03 9.33
C ARG A 20 -7.38 2.85 9.17
N ALA A 21 -7.85 2.84 7.93
CA ALA A 21 -9.27 2.69 7.63
C ALA A 21 -9.81 1.32 8.08
N TYR A 22 -9.04 0.25 7.89
CA TYR A 22 -9.39 -1.12 8.30
C TYR A 22 -9.39 -1.28 9.82
N TYR A 23 -8.32 -0.84 10.51
CA TYR A 23 -8.13 -1.14 11.94
C TYR A 23 -8.69 -0.07 12.88
N LEU A 24 -8.71 1.21 12.49
CA LEU A 24 -9.18 2.30 13.36
C LEU A 24 -10.60 2.76 13.01
N ASP A 25 -10.90 2.88 11.72
CA ASP A 25 -12.18 3.45 11.27
C ASP A 25 -13.26 2.38 11.03
N ASP A 26 -12.91 1.07 11.07
CA ASP A 26 -13.77 -0.06 10.70
C ASP A 26 -14.48 0.16 9.34
N ALA A 27 -13.74 0.79 8.42
CA ALA A 27 -14.23 1.28 7.15
C ALA A 27 -13.24 0.90 6.03
N PRO A 28 -13.11 -0.39 5.68
CA PRO A 28 -12.22 -0.83 4.62
C PRO A 28 -12.52 -0.09 3.30
N LEU A 29 -11.51 0.55 2.74
CA LEU A 29 -11.63 1.34 1.50
C LEU A 29 -11.44 0.50 0.23
N ILE A 30 -10.78 -0.65 0.36
CA ILE A 30 -10.44 -1.57 -0.72
C ILE A 30 -10.67 -3.01 -0.25
N SER A 31 -10.74 -3.95 -1.19
CA SER A 31 -10.84 -5.37 -0.87
C SER A 31 -9.50 -5.94 -0.38
N ASP A 32 -9.56 -7.08 0.32
CA ASP A 32 -8.35 -7.81 0.74
C ASP A 32 -7.46 -8.15 -0.47
N TYR A 33 -8.07 -8.50 -1.62
CA TYR A 33 -7.33 -8.78 -2.86
C TYR A 33 -6.56 -7.55 -3.38
N ASP A 34 -7.19 -6.38 -3.36
CA ASP A 34 -6.54 -5.14 -3.81
C ASP A 34 -5.42 -4.73 -2.86
N TYR A 35 -5.61 -4.92 -1.55
CA TYR A 35 -4.57 -4.70 -0.55
C TYR A 35 -3.37 -5.64 -0.77
N ASP A 36 -3.63 -6.93 -1.04
CA ASP A 36 -2.58 -7.89 -1.38
C ASP A 36 -1.80 -7.48 -2.64
N GLN A 37 -2.47 -6.88 -3.65
CA GLN A 37 -1.78 -6.36 -4.83
C GLN A 37 -0.85 -5.20 -4.49
N LEU A 38 -1.26 -4.26 -3.62
CA LEU A 38 -0.41 -3.16 -3.17
C LEU A 38 0.83 -3.66 -2.42
N ILE A 39 0.66 -4.64 -1.53
CA ILE A 39 1.76 -5.26 -0.79
C ILE A 39 2.71 -5.99 -1.76
N LYS A 40 2.17 -6.73 -2.72
CA LYS A 40 2.98 -7.42 -3.72
C LYS A 40 3.79 -6.44 -4.57
N GLU A 41 3.19 -5.33 -5.00
CA GLU A 41 3.91 -4.29 -5.74
C GLU A 41 5.05 -3.68 -4.91
N LEU A 42 4.80 -3.43 -3.61
CA LEU A 42 5.83 -2.91 -2.72
C LEU A 42 7.02 -3.88 -2.57
N ILE A 43 6.74 -5.18 -2.39
CA ILE A 43 7.77 -6.23 -2.30
C ILE A 43 8.57 -6.34 -3.61
N ASP A 44 7.87 -6.31 -4.75
CA ASP A 44 8.48 -6.38 -6.08
C ASP A 44 9.41 -5.17 -6.34
N LEU A 45 9.16 -4.02 -5.72
CA LEU A 45 10.00 -2.81 -5.83
C LEU A 45 11.17 -2.73 -4.83
N GLU A 46 11.08 -3.44 -3.69
CA GLU A 46 12.12 -3.49 -2.67
C GLU A 46 13.18 -4.59 -2.92
N THR A 47 12.93 -5.49 -3.89
CA THR A 47 13.82 -6.60 -4.30
C THR A 47 14.76 -6.21 -5.44
#